data_AF-A0A7Z8QBB4-F1
#
_entry.id   AF-A0A7Z8QBB4-F1
#
_cell.length_a   1.000
_cell.length_b   1.000
_cell.length_c   1.000
_cell.angle_alpha   90.00
_cell.angle_beta   90.00
_cell.angle_gamma   90.00
#
_symmetry.space_group_name_H-M   'P 1'
#
loop_
_entity.id
_entity.type
_entity.pdbx_description
1 polymer ?
#
loop_
_entity_poly.entity_id
_entity_poly.type
_entity_poly.pdbx_seq_one_letter_code
_entity_poly.pdbx_strand_id
1 'polypeptide(L)' 'MVFTEEAVNENINGNPAVYEVGVSPSGKATTSLVWTTDSKYYELTLEKNASSSKEMKEEFLNLARSVPID' A
#
# COMPACT_ATOMS: atom_id res chain seq x y z
N MET A 1 -13.15 -10.02 -11.59
CA MET A 1 -13.56 -9.44 -10.29
C MET A 1 -12.38 -9.58 -9.35
N VAL A 2 -11.93 -8.51 -8.71
CA VAL A 2 -10.90 -8.54 -7.65
C VAL A 2 -11.65 -8.29 -6.34
N PHE A 3 -11.35 -9.05 -5.30
CA PHE A 3 -11.94 -8.85 -3.98
C PHE A 3 -10.95 -8.05 -3.14
N THR A 4 -11.42 -6.95 -2.55
CA THR A 4 -10.64 -6.19 -1.57
C THR A 4 -10.62 -6.97 -0.26
N GLU A 5 -9.44 -7.42 0.13
CA GLU A 5 -9.22 -8.17 1.38
C GLU A 5 -8.95 -7.21 2.54
N GLU A 6 -8.20 -6.13 2.30
CA GLU A 6 -7.92 -5.09 3.27
C GLU A 6 -7.99 -3.73 2.59
N ALA A 7 -8.58 -2.75 3.28
CA ALA A 7 -8.52 -1.34 2.92
C ALA A 7 -8.44 -0.54 4.22
N VAL A 8 -7.29 0.08 4.49
CA VAL A 8 -7.06 0.84 5.72
C VAL A 8 -6.37 2.17 5.43
N ASN A 9 -6.66 3.16 6.26
CA ASN A 9 -5.97 4.43 6.23
C ASN A 9 -4.62 4.30 6.96
N GLU A 10 -3.56 4.72 6.30
CA GLU A 10 -2.19 4.76 6.83
C GLU A 10 -1.68 6.21 6.83
N ASN A 11 -0.52 6.41 7.46
CA ASN A 11 0.20 7.68 7.41
C ASN A 11 1.61 7.46 6.83
N ILE A 12 1.92 8.20 5.76
CA ILE A 12 3.23 8.21 5.10
C ILE A 12 3.80 9.61 5.20
N ASN A 13 4.81 9.75 6.07
CA ASN A 13 5.54 11.00 6.28
C ASN A 13 4.61 12.20 6.57
N GLY A 14 3.57 12.00 7.38
CA GLY A 14 2.59 13.04 7.72
C GLY A 14 1.38 13.11 6.78
N ASN A 15 1.43 12.47 5.62
CA ASN A 15 0.34 12.50 4.63
C ASN A 15 -0.60 11.30 4.80
N PRO A 16 -1.93 11.49 4.66
CA PRO A 16 -2.87 10.39 4.58
C PRO A 16 -2.56 9.47 3.40
N ALA A 17 -2.61 8.18 3.64
CA ALA A 17 -2.40 7.16 2.63
C ALA A 17 -3.51 6.12 2.66
N VAL A 18 -3.83 5.55 1.51
CA VAL A 18 -4.79 4.45 1.37
C VAL A 18 -4.00 3.20 1.04
N TYR A 19 -4.01 2.23 1.96
CA TYR A 19 -3.43 0.90 1.79
C TYR A 19 -4.52 -0.08 1.41
N GLU A 20 -4.33 -0.82 0.31
CA GLU A 20 -5.27 -1.81 -0.17
C GLU A 20 -4.58 -3.13 -0.54
N VAL A 21 -5.27 -4.24 -0.26
CA VAL A 21 -4.89 -5.57 -0.77
C VAL A 21 -6.05 -6.12 -1.58
N GLY A 22 -5.79 -6.38 -2.85
CA GLY A 22 -6.72 -7.02 -3.78
C GLY A 22 -6.30 -8.45 -4.10
N VAL A 23 -7.23 -9.39 -4.02
CA VAL A 23 -7.01 -10.79 -4.43
C VAL A 23 -7.98 -11.18 -5.53
N SER A 24 -7.44 -11.71 -6.63
CA SER A 24 -8.23 -12.25 -7.73
C SER A 24 -8.72 -13.68 -7.43
N PRO A 25 -9.79 -14.16 -8.10
CA PRO A 25 -10.26 -15.55 -8.00
C PRO A 25 -9.18 -16.60 -8.33
N SER A 26 -8.15 -16.22 -9.10
CA SER A 26 -7.01 -17.09 -9.43
C SER A 26 -5.95 -17.16 -8.32
N GLY A 27 -6.14 -16.47 -7.20
CA GLY A 27 -5.19 -16.39 -6.09
C GLY A 27 -4.07 -15.37 -6.29
N LYS A 28 -4.00 -14.69 -7.45
CA LYS A 28 -3.07 -13.57 -7.64
C LYS A 28 -3.47 -12.41 -6.76
N ALA A 29 -2.52 -11.86 -6.02
CA ALA A 29 -2.72 -10.76 -5.10
C ALA A 29 -1.87 -9.55 -5.48
N THR A 30 -2.43 -8.37 -5.24
CA THR A 30 -1.76 -7.08 -5.41
C THR A 30 -1.96 -6.28 -4.13
N THR A 31 -0.88 -5.74 -3.59
CA THR A 31 -0.91 -4.73 -2.54
C THR A 31 -0.60 -3.38 -3.16
N SER A 32 -1.39 -2.36 -2.84
CA SER A 32 -1.18 -0.98 -3.27
C SER A 32 -1.19 -0.04 -2.07
N LEU A 33 -0.40 1.02 -2.18
CA LEU A 33 -0.43 2.15 -1.27
C LEU A 33 -0.38 3.43 -2.09
N VAL A 34 -1.36 4.29 -1.87
CA VAL A 34 -1.49 5.57 -2.56
C VAL A 34 -1.46 6.69 -1.53
N TRP A 35 -0.63 7.71 -1.76
CA TRP A 35 -0.60 8.93 -0.95
C TRP A 35 -0.30 10.15 -1.82
N THR A 36 -0.68 11.32 -1.31
CA THR A 36 -0.47 12.60 -2.01
C THR A 36 0.15 13.61 -1.07
N THR A 37 1.07 14.41 -1.59
CA THR A 37 1.49 15.67 -0.96
C THR A 37 0.71 16.82 -1.59
N ASP A 38 1.03 18.06 -1.20
CA ASP A 38 0.45 19.26 -1.82
C ASP A 38 0.80 19.40 -3.32
N SER A 39 1.87 18.73 -3.76
CA SER A 39 2.49 18.91 -5.08
C SER A 39 2.54 17.64 -5.93
N LYS A 40 2.44 16.45 -5.31
CA LYS A 40 2.71 15.17 -5.98
C LYS A 40 1.75 14.07 -5.56
N TYR A 41 1.58 13.14 -6.49
CA TYR A 41 0.87 11.88 -6.29
C TYR A 41 1.87 10.73 -6.31
N TYR A 42 1.77 9.83 -5.35
CA TYR A 42 2.62 8.65 -5.23
C TYR A 42 1.77 7.38 -5.19
N GLU A 43 2.24 6.35 -5.87
CA GLU A 43 1.68 5.01 -5.83
C GLU A 43 2.83 4.01 -5.68
N LEU A 44 2.70 3.09 -4.73
CA LEU A 44 3.58 1.95 -4.56
C LEU A 44 2.76 0.67 -4.72
N THR A 45 3.23 -0.25 -5.56
CA THR A 45 2.54 -1.50 -5.87
C THR A 45 3.46 -2.69 -5.66
N LEU A 46 2.91 -3.77 -5.11
CA LEU A 46 3.57 -5.06 -4.94
C LEU A 46 2.65 -6.17 -5.45
N GLU A 47 3.16 -7.03 -6.33
CA GLU A 47 2.45 -8.24 -6.83
C GLU A 47 2.50 -9.39 -5.81
N LYS A 48 2.08 -9.12 -4.58
CA LYS A 48 2.00 -10.08 -3.48
C LYS A 48 0.96 -9.61 -2.47
N ASN A 49 0.42 -10.56 -1.71
CA ASN A 49 -0.44 -10.26 -0.56
C ASN A 49 0.44 -9.89 0.65
N ALA A 50 0.57 -8.59 0.96
CA ALA A 50 1.30 -8.13 2.13
C ALA A 50 0.48 -8.17 3.44
N SER A 51 -0.85 -8.30 3.38
CA SER A 51 -1.67 -8.44 4.60
C SER A 51 -1.50 -9.81 5.27
N SER A 52 -1.02 -10.80 4.52
CA SER A 52 -0.72 -12.15 5.03
C SER A 52 0.40 -12.19 6.09
N SER A 53 1.22 -11.13 6.21
CA SER A 53 2.30 -11.03 7.20
C SER A 53 2.45 -9.60 7.72
N LYS A 54 2.44 -9.42 9.05
CA LYS A 54 2.68 -8.12 9.68
C LYS A 54 4.04 -7.53 9.31
N GLU A 55 5.07 -8.36 9.27
CA GLU A 55 6.43 -7.96 8.89
C GLU A 55 6.46 -7.43 7.46
N MET A 56 5.79 -8.11 6.52
CA MET A 56 5.74 -7.68 5.12
C MET A 56 4.97 -6.37 4.94
N LYS A 57 3.86 -6.20 5.66
CA LYS A 57 3.12 -4.93 5.69
C LYS A 57 4.01 -3.80 6.22
N GLU A 58 4.71 -4.03 7.34
CA GLU A 58 5.60 -3.03 7.92
C GLU A 58 6.78 -2.68 7.00
N GLU A 59 7.43 -3.66 6.37
CA GLU A 59 8.50 -3.42 5.40
C GLU A 59 8.01 -2.61 4.19
N PHE A 60 6.83 -2.94 3.66
CA PHE A 60 6.22 -2.22 2.55
C PHE A 60 5.91 -0.76 2.90
N LEU A 61 5.34 -0.51 4.09
CA LEU A 61 5.08 0.84 4.58
C LEU A 61 6.39 1.61 4.86
N ASN A 62 7.42 0.94 5.37
CA ASN A 62 8.72 1.55 5.61
C ASN A 62 9.43 1.95 4.30
N LEU A 63 9.27 1.15 3.24
CA LEU A 63 9.74 1.53 1.90
C LEU A 63 9.07 2.81 1.43
N ALA A 64 7.75 2.93 1.56
CA ALA A 64 7.03 4.16 1.22
C ALA A 64 7.50 5.36 2.05
N ARG A 65 7.72 5.19 3.37
CA ARG A 65 8.24 6.24 4.25
C ARG A 65 9.68 6.65 3.93
N SER A 66 10.46 5.79 3.30
CA SER A 66 11.83 6.11 2.88
C SER A 66 11.89 7.08 1.69
N VAL A 67 10.79 7.27 0.96
CA VAL A 67 10.71 8.20 -0.16
C VAL A 67 10.78 9.64 0.36
N PRO A 68 11.78 10.44 -0.05
CA PRO A 68 11.84 11.85 0.31
C PRO A 68 10.61 12.58 -0.23
N ILE A 69 9.86 13.20 0.68
CA ILE A 69 8.79 14.13 0.33
C ILE A 69 9.36 15.55 0.28
N ASP A 70 8.89 16.30 -0.71
CA ASP A 70 9.18 17.71 -0.95
C ASP A 70 8.43 18.65 -0.01
#